data_AF-A0AA39Q038-F1
#
_entry.id   AF-A0AA39Q038-F1
#
_cell.length_a   1.000
_cell.length_b   1.000
_cell.length_c   1.000
_cell.angle_alpha   90.00
_cell.angle_beta   90.00
_cell.angle_gamma   90.00
#
_symmetry.space_group_name_H-M   'P 1'
#
loop_
_entity.id
_entity.type
_entity.pdbx_description
1 polymer ?
#
loop_
_entity_poly.entity_id
_entity_poly.type
_entity_poly.pdbx_seq_one_letter_code
_entity_poly.pdbx_strand_id
1 'polypeptide(L)'
;MNRRLRRRYPASTVAGRTATGLSEIKDLMDIILETPINIPRIMSLVDIYLSQFSIPATFDRVTHSPMLLKIHVCIRGIYRIVLHSPSFRTDSDVHRQVMTFWPRLAPWCMYIMHYMVVEYADFVNSVAPDHLDYFANTPTYAVQYMYEMVSLDEVKRTLAISFPGLLINMTNAWIVAVEEHVPVCNYLYISIRKWLQDDDQSAYGDISRAINTIPMPRLMGCLLRIISYVQERLVPLPWDMLRNNMVMFFLLCSENHQFRLNSLLKHSVPWICRLITYVRHYLDKYPEEMERAAQHFTVSFAYLAPALEGAPEWIIQAVENRLIVSLAWYSNNGHRLSLPQDLNMLAVRRLFELLTTNTIWRSVLRPTFRSLRQVDFSFLDNDPGDRNTSFLVEKWKLLRGAVDIRWKFRCIFRQEAYDVCMNTETEMGECCDVRVVDQNFAPRHAKGIQTPIEDFV
;
A
#
# COMPACT_ATOMS: atom_id res chain seq x y z
N MET A 1 28.06 -3.89 -10.01
CA MET A 1 28.62 -2.80 -10.84
C MET A 1 27.43 -2.06 -11.43
N ASN A 2 27.14 -0.77 -11.24
CA ASN A 2 27.95 0.46 -11.17
C ASN A 2 27.79 1.19 -9.82
N ARG A 3 28.84 1.20 -9.00
CA ARG A 3 29.06 2.20 -7.94
C ARG A 3 29.62 3.46 -8.62
N ARG A 4 28.79 4.26 -9.29
CA ARG A 4 29.24 5.58 -9.77
C ARG A 4 28.95 6.63 -8.70
N LEU A 5 30.02 6.95 -7.96
CA LEU A 5 30.29 8.24 -7.31
C LEU A 5 29.16 8.85 -6.47
N ARG A 6 29.00 8.33 -5.24
CA ARG A 6 28.45 9.08 -4.10
C ARG A 6 29.38 10.26 -3.78
N ARG A 7 29.25 11.36 -4.53
CA ARG A 7 29.89 12.64 -4.15
C ARG A 7 29.07 13.27 -3.04
N ARG A 8 29.57 13.21 -1.80
CA ARG A 8 29.16 14.15 -0.74
C ARG A 8 29.60 15.54 -1.19
N TYR A 9 28.65 16.37 -1.60
CA TYR A 9 28.91 17.76 -1.95
C TYR A 9 28.85 18.64 -0.69
N PRO A 10 29.79 19.57 -0.48
CA PRO A 10 29.77 20.48 0.66
C PRO A 10 28.61 21.47 0.54
N ALA A 11 27.85 21.63 1.63
CA ALA A 11 26.63 22.46 1.69
C ALA A 11 26.89 23.98 1.60
N SER A 12 28.15 24.44 1.66
CA SER A 12 28.48 25.83 2.00
C SER A 12 28.57 26.82 0.83
N THR A 13 28.65 26.39 -0.42
CA THR A 13 28.81 27.30 -1.59
C THR A 13 27.50 27.71 -2.27
N VAL A 14 26.36 27.15 -1.83
CA VAL A 14 25.04 27.38 -2.47
C VAL A 14 24.32 28.62 -1.92
N ALA A 15 24.55 28.99 -0.65
CA ALA A 15 23.75 29.99 0.05
C ALA A 15 23.84 31.42 -0.54
N GLY A 16 24.95 31.79 -1.17
CA GLY A 16 25.19 33.18 -1.63
C GLY A 16 24.55 33.55 -2.97
N ARG A 17 24.29 32.58 -3.87
CA ARG A 17 23.65 32.83 -5.18
C ARG A 17 22.15 32.51 -5.20
N THR A 18 21.65 31.79 -4.20
CA THR A 18 20.21 31.48 -4.08
C THR A 18 19.39 32.63 -3.49
N ALA A 19 19.99 33.54 -2.73
CA ALA A 19 19.27 34.60 -2.01
C ALA A 19 18.50 35.59 -2.92
N THR A 20 19.05 35.97 -4.09
CA THR A 20 18.41 36.92 -5.02
C THR A 20 17.33 36.28 -5.90
N GLY A 21 17.46 35.00 -6.23
CA GLY A 21 16.39 34.27 -6.94
C GLY A 21 15.19 33.97 -6.04
N LEU A 22 15.39 33.85 -4.73
CA LEU A 22 14.33 33.52 -3.77
C LEU A 22 13.34 34.68 -3.56
N SER A 23 13.78 35.94 -3.58
CA SER A 23 12.87 37.08 -3.50
C SER A 23 11.96 37.13 -4.72
N GLU A 24 12.50 36.91 -5.92
CA GLU A 24 11.70 36.83 -7.16
C GLU A 24 10.67 35.70 -7.08
N ILE A 25 11.06 34.50 -6.62
CA ILE A 25 10.12 33.38 -6.48
C ILE A 25 9.04 33.70 -5.45
N LYS A 26 9.37 34.37 -4.34
CA LYS A 26 8.38 34.78 -3.34
C LYS A 26 7.37 35.75 -3.94
N ASP A 27 7.83 36.76 -4.68
CA ASP A 27 6.94 37.73 -5.34
C ASP A 27 6.00 37.03 -6.34
N LEU A 28 6.52 36.08 -7.13
CA LEU A 28 5.71 35.28 -8.05
C LEU A 28 4.71 34.38 -7.31
N MET A 29 5.11 33.83 -6.16
CA MET A 29 4.23 33.03 -5.31
C MET A 29 3.11 33.89 -4.70
N ASP A 30 3.40 35.12 -4.28
CA ASP A 30 2.39 36.05 -3.76
C ASP A 30 1.34 36.39 -4.82
N ILE A 31 1.76 36.54 -6.09
CA ILE A 31 0.85 36.68 -7.23
C ILE A 31 -0.06 35.46 -7.38
N ILE A 32 0.50 34.25 -7.29
CA ILE A 32 -0.25 33.02 -7.45
C ILE A 32 -1.21 32.76 -6.30
N LEU A 33 -0.88 33.22 -5.09
CA LEU A 33 -1.66 32.98 -3.87
C LEU A 33 -2.64 34.12 -3.56
N GLU A 34 -2.60 35.21 -4.32
CA GLU A 34 -3.53 36.35 -4.21
C GLU A 34 -5.00 35.90 -4.20
N THR A 35 -5.81 36.47 -3.31
CA THR A 35 -7.24 36.17 -3.19
C THR A 35 -8.04 37.46 -3.35
N PRO A 36 -8.97 37.56 -4.32
CA PRO A 36 -9.46 36.51 -5.23
C PRO A 36 -8.45 36.07 -6.30
N ILE A 37 -8.66 34.88 -6.88
CA ILE A 37 -7.76 34.31 -7.91
C ILE A 37 -7.74 35.19 -9.16
N ASN A 38 -6.58 35.78 -9.48
CA ASN A 38 -6.39 36.58 -10.69
C ASN A 38 -5.99 35.69 -11.88
N ILE A 39 -6.98 35.07 -12.54
CA ILE A 39 -6.78 34.11 -13.62
C ILE A 39 -5.94 34.69 -14.79
N PRO A 40 -6.26 35.89 -15.35
CA PRO A 40 -5.50 36.43 -16.48
C PRO A 40 -4.02 36.65 -16.15
N ARG A 41 -3.74 37.13 -14.93
CA ARG A 41 -2.36 37.35 -14.46
C ARG A 41 -1.59 36.05 -14.32
N ILE A 42 -2.21 35.02 -13.75
CA ILE A 42 -1.59 33.68 -13.63
C ILE A 42 -1.33 33.09 -15.02
N MET A 43 -2.31 33.12 -15.93
CA MET A 43 -2.15 32.59 -17.28
C MET A 43 -1.01 33.28 -18.05
N SER A 44 -0.94 34.61 -17.99
CA SER A 44 0.13 35.37 -18.64
C SER A 44 1.52 35.00 -18.08
N LEU A 45 1.62 34.88 -16.75
CA LEU A 45 2.85 34.45 -16.08
C LEU A 45 3.30 33.05 -16.53
N VAL A 46 2.36 32.11 -16.59
CA VAL A 46 2.63 30.74 -17.04
C VAL A 46 3.09 30.71 -18.50
N ASP A 47 2.41 31.45 -19.37
CA ASP A 47 2.77 31.49 -20.78
C ASP A 47 4.18 32.06 -21.02
N ILE A 48 4.55 33.12 -20.30
CA ILE A 48 5.89 33.72 -20.36
C ILE A 48 6.96 32.70 -19.98
N TYR A 49 6.84 32.07 -18.81
CA TYR A 49 7.89 31.17 -18.33
C TYR A 49 7.97 29.86 -19.09
N LEU A 50 6.83 29.28 -19.49
CA LEU A 50 6.84 28.08 -20.33
C LEU A 50 7.35 28.35 -21.76
N SER A 51 7.43 29.61 -22.19
CA SER A 51 8.02 29.98 -23.48
C SER A 51 9.52 30.25 -23.37
N GLN A 52 10.00 30.62 -22.18
CA GLN A 52 11.41 30.89 -21.91
C GLN A 52 12.24 29.62 -21.67
N PHE A 53 11.63 28.57 -21.14
CA PHE A 53 12.34 27.38 -20.68
C PHE A 53 12.05 26.16 -21.55
N SER A 54 13.12 25.46 -21.91
CA SER A 54 13.07 24.12 -22.49
C SER A 54 13.51 23.08 -21.46
N ILE A 55 13.03 21.85 -21.63
CA ILE A 55 13.37 20.75 -20.73
C ILE A 55 14.83 20.35 -20.96
N PRO A 56 15.68 20.38 -19.93
CA PRO A 56 17.05 19.95 -20.05
C PRO A 56 17.15 18.46 -20.36
N ALA A 57 18.21 18.05 -21.05
CA ALA A 57 18.51 16.63 -21.22
C ALA A 57 18.98 15.97 -19.91
N THR A 58 19.60 16.74 -19.01
CA THR A 58 20.17 16.26 -17.74
C THR A 58 19.89 17.26 -16.62
N PHE A 59 19.87 16.77 -15.37
CA PHE A 59 19.68 17.64 -14.21
C PHE A 59 21.01 18.02 -13.56
N ASP A 60 21.43 19.27 -13.78
CA ASP A 60 22.37 19.99 -12.91
C ASP A 60 21.63 20.90 -11.92
N ARG A 61 21.92 20.75 -10.63
CA ARG A 61 21.23 21.50 -9.56
C ARG A 61 21.48 23.00 -9.65
N VAL A 62 22.73 23.41 -9.86
CA VAL A 62 23.11 24.82 -9.73
C VAL A 62 22.51 25.63 -10.86
N THR A 63 22.52 25.08 -12.08
CA THR A 63 22.00 25.76 -13.26
C THR A 63 20.49 25.67 -13.37
N HIS A 64 19.87 24.54 -12.99
CA HIS A 64 18.45 24.32 -13.24
C HIS A 64 17.53 24.65 -12.05
N SER A 65 18.04 24.77 -10.82
CA SER A 65 17.18 25.09 -9.65
C SER A 65 16.35 26.37 -9.83
N PRO A 66 16.88 27.51 -10.31
CA PRO A 66 16.08 28.73 -10.50
C PRO A 66 14.94 28.55 -11.52
N MET A 67 15.23 27.84 -12.60
CA MET A 67 14.25 27.49 -13.62
C MET A 67 13.15 26.58 -13.06
N LEU A 68 13.53 25.54 -12.32
CA LEU A 68 12.56 24.62 -11.71
C LEU A 68 11.65 25.31 -10.71
N LEU A 69 12.14 26.31 -9.96
CA LEU A 69 11.28 27.11 -9.07
C LEU A 69 10.25 27.93 -9.85
N LYS A 70 10.61 28.48 -11.02
CA LYS A 70 9.66 29.18 -11.91
C LYS A 70 8.65 28.22 -12.54
N ILE A 71 9.08 27.01 -12.90
CA ILE A 71 8.18 25.95 -13.36
C ILE A 71 7.26 25.48 -12.23
N HIS A 72 7.76 25.36 -10.99
CA HIS A 72 6.95 25.05 -9.80
C HIS A 72 5.84 26.08 -9.61
N VAL A 73 6.18 27.37 -9.68
CA VAL A 73 5.24 28.49 -9.70
C VAL A 73 4.19 28.27 -10.79
N CYS A 74 4.59 27.98 -12.03
CA CYS A 74 3.64 27.71 -13.13
C CYS A 74 2.68 26.55 -12.83
N ILE A 75 3.21 25.39 -12.40
CA ILE A 75 2.42 24.21 -12.05
C ILE A 75 1.41 24.56 -10.94
N ARG A 76 1.87 25.23 -9.88
CA ARG A 76 1.04 25.60 -8.74
C ARG A 76 -0.05 26.61 -9.13
N GLY A 77 0.26 27.55 -10.03
CA GLY A 77 -0.70 28.52 -10.57
C GLY A 77 -1.85 27.85 -11.32
N ILE A 78 -1.52 26.97 -12.28
CA ILE A 78 -2.54 26.24 -13.02
C ILE A 78 -3.32 25.29 -12.12
N TYR A 79 -2.63 24.55 -11.25
CA TYR A 79 -3.26 23.67 -10.26
C TYR A 79 -4.28 24.43 -9.40
N ARG A 80 -3.94 25.63 -8.93
CA ARG A 80 -4.85 26.48 -8.15
C ARG A 80 -6.09 26.89 -8.95
N ILE A 81 -5.93 27.26 -10.23
CA ILE A 81 -7.08 27.60 -11.09
C ILE A 81 -8.01 26.39 -11.24
N VAL A 82 -7.46 25.23 -11.57
CA VAL A 82 -8.23 23.99 -11.80
C VAL A 82 -9.00 23.56 -10.55
N LEU A 83 -8.35 23.64 -9.38
CA LEU A 83 -8.93 23.15 -8.14
C LEU A 83 -9.86 24.15 -7.44
N HIS A 84 -9.51 25.43 -7.45
CA HIS A 84 -10.14 26.43 -6.59
C HIS A 84 -10.91 27.53 -7.33
N SER A 85 -10.78 27.65 -8.65
CA SER A 85 -11.55 28.65 -9.41
C SER A 85 -12.89 28.09 -9.85
N PRO A 86 -14.03 28.67 -9.42
CA PRO A 86 -15.33 28.31 -9.97
C PRO A 86 -15.40 28.52 -11.49
N SER A 87 -14.74 29.58 -11.98
CA SER A 87 -14.71 29.94 -13.40
C SER A 87 -14.12 28.85 -14.28
N PHE A 88 -13.20 28.02 -13.78
CA PHE A 88 -12.68 26.91 -14.57
C PHE A 88 -13.79 25.93 -15.01
N ARG A 89 -14.83 25.74 -14.18
CA ARG A 89 -15.94 24.84 -14.49
C ARG A 89 -17.12 25.52 -15.19
N THR A 90 -17.26 26.84 -15.04
CA THR A 90 -18.44 27.57 -15.53
C THR A 90 -18.16 28.43 -16.78
N ASP A 91 -16.91 28.82 -17.01
CA ASP A 91 -16.50 29.66 -18.13
C ASP A 91 -15.71 28.83 -19.14
N SER A 92 -16.30 28.62 -20.33
CA SER A 92 -15.70 27.83 -21.40
C SER A 92 -14.41 28.43 -21.96
N ASP A 93 -14.27 29.76 -21.94
CA ASP A 93 -13.07 30.43 -22.43
C ASP A 93 -11.91 30.25 -21.45
N VAL A 94 -12.18 30.35 -20.15
CA VAL A 94 -11.21 30.05 -19.09
C VAL A 94 -10.80 28.57 -19.16
N HIS A 95 -11.76 27.65 -19.24
CA HIS A 95 -11.49 26.21 -19.39
C HIS A 95 -10.56 25.96 -20.57
N ARG A 96 -10.95 26.42 -21.78
CA ARG A 96 -10.16 26.24 -23.00
C ARG A 96 -8.74 26.79 -22.87
N GLN A 97 -8.57 27.99 -22.29
CA GLN A 97 -7.25 28.59 -22.10
C GLN A 97 -6.38 27.79 -21.13
N VAL A 98 -6.90 27.39 -19.96
CA VAL A 98 -6.19 26.54 -19.00
C VAL A 98 -5.73 25.24 -19.66
N MET A 99 -6.60 24.67 -20.47
CA MET A 99 -6.36 23.40 -21.18
C MET A 99 -5.27 23.49 -22.25
N THR A 100 -4.83 24.69 -22.64
CA THR A 100 -3.65 24.83 -23.53
C THR A 100 -2.32 24.60 -22.83
N PHE A 101 -2.27 24.67 -21.49
CA PHE A 101 -1.02 24.58 -20.74
C PHE A 101 -0.59 23.16 -20.39
N TRP A 102 -1.53 22.22 -20.23
CA TRP A 102 -1.19 20.87 -19.81
C TRP A 102 -0.22 20.12 -20.75
N PRO A 103 -0.28 20.24 -22.10
CA PRO A 103 0.69 19.57 -22.97
C PRO A 103 2.12 20.09 -22.78
N ARG A 104 2.25 21.35 -22.34
CA ARG A 104 3.52 22.01 -22.06
C ARG A 104 4.03 21.67 -20.65
N LEU A 105 3.13 21.48 -19.69
CA LEU A 105 3.46 21.19 -18.28
C LEU A 105 3.68 19.70 -18.00
N ALA A 106 3.00 18.79 -18.71
CA ALA A 106 3.17 17.35 -18.51
C ALA A 106 4.64 16.87 -18.69
N PRO A 107 5.38 17.31 -19.73
CA PRO A 107 6.80 17.02 -19.85
C PRO A 107 7.64 17.49 -18.66
N TRP A 108 7.35 18.68 -18.11
CA TRP A 108 8.01 19.20 -16.91
C TRP A 108 7.71 18.35 -15.68
N CYS A 109 6.46 17.91 -15.52
CA CYS A 109 6.09 17.01 -14.43
C CYS A 109 6.82 15.68 -14.53
N MET A 110 6.94 15.10 -15.74
CA MET A 110 7.73 13.90 -15.98
C MET A 110 9.22 14.11 -15.64
N TYR A 111 9.79 15.24 -16.04
CA TYR A 111 11.17 15.61 -15.73
C TYR A 111 11.40 15.73 -14.22
N ILE A 112 10.49 16.42 -13.51
CA ILE A 112 10.53 16.57 -12.05
C ILE A 112 10.44 15.20 -11.36
N MET A 113 9.50 14.33 -11.76
CA MET A 113 9.38 12.98 -11.19
C MET A 113 10.65 12.16 -11.42
N HIS A 114 11.21 12.19 -12.63
CA HIS A 114 12.41 11.43 -12.94
C HIS A 114 13.62 11.90 -12.12
N TYR A 115 13.94 13.19 -12.17
CA TYR A 115 15.15 13.67 -11.52
C TYR A 115 14.96 13.86 -10.01
N MET A 116 13.90 14.50 -9.56
CA MET A 116 13.74 14.84 -8.15
C MET A 116 13.21 13.68 -7.29
N VAL A 117 12.50 12.72 -7.89
CA VAL A 117 12.01 11.54 -7.14
C VAL A 117 12.86 10.31 -7.46
N VAL A 118 13.15 9.98 -8.71
CA VAL A 118 13.85 8.71 -9.03
C VAL A 118 15.36 8.81 -8.84
N GLU A 119 16.01 9.85 -9.35
CA GLU A 119 17.48 9.96 -9.32
C GLU A 119 18.02 10.61 -8.03
N TYR A 120 17.34 11.62 -7.51
CA TYR A 120 17.83 12.47 -6.41
C TYR A 120 16.92 12.47 -5.17
N ALA A 121 16.20 11.38 -4.88
CA ALA A 121 15.35 11.24 -3.69
C ALA A 121 16.09 11.58 -2.37
N ASP A 122 17.29 11.01 -2.18
CA ASP A 122 18.14 11.27 -1.01
C ASP A 122 18.35 12.76 -0.77
N PHE A 123 18.52 13.52 -1.86
CA PHE A 123 18.74 14.95 -1.79
C PHE A 123 17.48 15.68 -1.34
N VAL A 124 16.32 15.38 -1.93
CA VAL A 124 15.04 15.99 -1.55
C VAL A 124 14.76 15.80 -0.07
N ASN A 125 15.09 14.63 0.50
CA ASN A 125 14.92 14.34 1.92
C ASN A 125 15.97 15.00 2.83
N SER A 126 17.20 15.23 2.33
CA SER A 126 18.33 15.78 3.11
C SER A 126 18.31 17.31 3.28
N VAL A 127 17.43 17.98 2.55
CA VAL A 127 17.38 19.44 2.50
C VAL A 127 16.60 19.97 3.72
N ALA A 128 17.33 20.64 4.63
CA ALA A 128 16.82 21.21 5.87
C ALA A 128 15.75 22.31 5.67
N PRO A 129 14.88 22.57 6.67
CA PRO A 129 13.58 23.23 6.49
C PRO A 129 13.63 24.71 6.08
N ASP A 130 14.69 25.44 6.43
CA ASP A 130 14.56 26.91 6.51
C ASP A 130 14.73 27.66 5.19
N HIS A 131 15.18 27.01 4.10
CA HIS A 131 15.55 27.70 2.85
C HIS A 131 15.01 27.08 1.56
N LEU A 132 14.31 25.94 1.62
CA LEU A 132 14.03 25.09 0.45
C LEU A 132 12.61 24.49 0.41
N ASP A 133 11.67 24.95 1.24
CA ASP A 133 10.28 24.47 1.25
C ASP A 133 9.64 24.47 -0.15
N TYR A 134 9.88 25.48 -0.96
CA TYR A 134 9.34 25.53 -2.33
C TYR A 134 9.96 24.48 -3.26
N PHE A 135 11.27 24.24 -3.15
CA PHE A 135 11.96 23.25 -3.98
C PHE A 135 11.63 21.83 -3.55
N ALA A 136 11.60 21.56 -2.25
CA ALA A 136 11.23 20.26 -1.69
C ALA A 136 9.79 19.87 -2.01
N ASN A 137 8.87 20.84 -2.09
CA ASN A 137 7.47 20.60 -2.46
C ASN A 137 7.23 20.51 -3.97
N THR A 138 8.22 20.81 -4.81
CA THR A 138 8.06 20.78 -6.28
C THR A 138 7.56 19.43 -6.81
N PRO A 139 8.09 18.27 -6.38
CA PRO A 139 7.56 16.97 -6.79
C PRO A 139 6.11 16.74 -6.36
N THR A 140 5.74 17.18 -5.16
CA THR A 140 4.37 17.04 -4.63
C THR A 140 3.38 17.77 -5.51
N TYR A 141 3.63 19.04 -5.83
CA TYR A 141 2.75 19.82 -6.70
C TYR A 141 2.71 19.29 -8.14
N ALA A 142 3.85 18.80 -8.67
CA ALA A 142 3.87 18.17 -9.99
C ALA A 142 2.95 16.94 -10.03
N VAL A 143 3.00 16.08 -9.02
CA VAL A 143 2.15 14.88 -8.97
C VAL A 143 0.69 15.21 -8.69
N GLN A 144 0.40 16.19 -7.82
CA GLN A 144 -0.96 16.70 -7.60
C GLN A 144 -1.56 17.31 -8.87
N TYR A 145 -0.77 18.08 -9.61
CA TYR A 145 -1.19 18.61 -10.90
C TYR A 145 -1.50 17.47 -11.88
N MET A 146 -0.63 16.47 -11.98
CA MET A 146 -0.89 15.29 -12.81
C MET A 146 -2.14 14.52 -12.38
N TYR A 147 -2.41 14.42 -11.07
CA TYR A 147 -3.66 13.84 -10.55
C TYR A 147 -4.90 14.57 -11.09
N GLU A 148 -4.93 15.90 -10.98
CA GLU A 148 -6.07 16.69 -11.46
C GLU A 148 -6.23 16.58 -12.97
N MET A 149 -5.12 16.60 -13.71
CA MET A 149 -5.15 16.45 -15.17
C MET A 149 -5.69 15.08 -15.59
N VAL A 150 -5.25 14.00 -14.96
CA VAL A 150 -5.72 12.64 -15.26
C VAL A 150 -7.17 12.43 -14.83
N SER A 151 -7.67 13.26 -13.92
CA SER A 151 -9.08 13.25 -13.50
C SER A 151 -10.02 13.92 -14.51
N LEU A 152 -9.49 14.55 -15.56
CA LEU A 152 -10.26 15.08 -16.68
C LEU A 152 -10.17 14.10 -17.86
N ASP A 153 -11.29 13.47 -18.23
CA ASP A 153 -11.32 12.41 -19.27
C ASP A 153 -10.70 12.84 -20.60
N GLU A 154 -10.95 14.08 -21.03
CA GLU A 154 -10.40 14.64 -22.27
C GLU A 154 -8.87 14.78 -22.23
N VAL A 155 -8.31 15.12 -21.07
CA VAL A 155 -6.86 15.24 -20.86
C VAL A 155 -6.24 13.86 -20.75
N LYS A 156 -6.85 12.96 -19.98
CA LYS A 156 -6.39 11.57 -19.80
C LYS A 156 -6.17 10.86 -21.13
N ARG A 157 -7.16 10.91 -22.04
CA ARG A 157 -7.03 10.31 -23.38
C ARG A 157 -5.86 10.90 -24.17
N THR A 158 -5.70 12.22 -24.12
CA THR A 158 -4.65 12.89 -24.87
C THR A 158 -3.26 12.65 -24.27
N LEU A 159 -3.16 12.57 -22.94
CA LEU A 159 -1.93 12.19 -22.22
C LEU A 159 -1.50 10.77 -22.58
N ALA A 160 -2.43 9.81 -22.66
CA ALA A 160 -2.12 8.44 -23.04
C ALA A 160 -1.50 8.33 -24.44
N ILE A 161 -1.99 9.14 -25.39
CA ILE A 161 -1.47 9.17 -26.77
C ILE A 161 -0.15 9.93 -26.86
N SER A 162 -0.07 11.10 -26.21
CA SER A 162 1.04 12.03 -26.39
C SER A 162 2.24 11.70 -25.49
N PHE A 163 2.01 11.00 -24.38
CA PHE A 163 3.02 10.67 -23.38
C PHE A 163 2.92 9.21 -22.92
N PRO A 164 3.14 8.22 -23.83
CA PRO A 164 2.98 6.80 -23.51
C PRO A 164 3.94 6.28 -22.42
N GLY A 165 4.98 7.03 -22.06
CA GLY A 165 5.89 6.71 -20.95
C GLY A 165 5.48 7.27 -19.59
N LEU A 166 4.37 8.00 -19.50
CA LEU A 166 3.97 8.71 -18.29
C LEU A 166 3.62 7.75 -17.14
N LEU A 167 2.80 6.72 -17.40
CA LEU A 167 2.42 5.72 -16.39
C LEU A 167 3.64 4.92 -15.91
N ILE A 168 4.58 4.61 -16.82
CA ILE A 168 5.86 3.98 -16.47
C ILE A 168 6.65 4.88 -15.51
N ASN A 169 6.78 6.17 -15.84
CA ASN A 169 7.52 7.12 -15.02
C ASN A 169 6.87 7.32 -13.64
N MET A 170 5.53 7.42 -13.58
CA MET A 170 4.80 7.52 -12.32
C MET A 170 4.96 6.25 -11.46
N THR A 171 4.93 5.08 -12.08
CA THR A 171 5.14 3.79 -11.37
C THR A 171 6.56 3.70 -10.82
N ASN A 172 7.57 4.08 -11.63
CA ASN A 172 8.96 4.13 -11.20
C ASN A 172 9.17 5.12 -10.05
N ALA A 173 8.62 6.33 -10.18
CA ALA A 173 8.66 7.35 -9.14
C ALA A 173 7.97 6.88 -7.86
N TRP A 174 6.87 6.12 -7.96
CA TRP A 174 6.19 5.59 -6.78
C TRP A 174 7.07 4.58 -6.04
N ILE A 175 7.70 3.65 -6.76
CA ILE A 175 8.62 2.65 -6.18
C ILE A 175 9.74 3.34 -5.41
N VAL A 176 10.40 4.33 -6.03
CA VAL A 176 11.47 5.08 -5.36
C VAL A 176 10.96 5.91 -4.20
N ALA A 177 9.81 6.57 -4.36
CA ALA A 177 9.23 7.39 -3.30
C ALA A 177 8.90 6.56 -2.05
N VAL A 178 8.41 5.33 -2.22
CA VAL A 178 8.15 4.44 -1.07
C VAL A 178 9.44 3.94 -0.45
N GLU A 179 10.42 3.51 -1.25
CA GLU A 179 11.71 3.02 -0.77
C GLU A 179 12.48 4.07 0.04
N GLU A 180 12.45 5.32 -0.43
CA GLU A 180 13.21 6.44 0.12
C GLU A 180 12.37 7.37 1.00
N HIS A 181 11.13 6.98 1.35
CA HIS A 181 10.22 7.79 2.19
C HIS A 181 9.95 9.22 1.65
N VAL A 182 9.94 9.40 0.33
CA VAL A 182 9.56 10.67 -0.27
C VAL A 182 8.06 10.89 -0.06
N PRO A 183 7.62 12.03 0.53
CA PRO A 183 6.21 12.28 0.89
C PRO A 183 5.20 12.20 -0.26
N VAL A 184 5.66 12.23 -1.51
CA VAL A 184 4.83 12.21 -2.72
C VAL A 184 4.23 10.83 -3.04
N CYS A 185 4.69 9.75 -2.39
CA CYS A 185 4.24 8.37 -2.69
C CYS A 185 2.71 8.20 -2.68
N ASN A 186 2.02 8.80 -1.72
CA ASN A 186 0.56 8.70 -1.64
C ASN A 186 -0.14 9.36 -2.84
N TYR A 187 0.31 10.56 -3.23
CA TYR A 187 -0.24 11.24 -4.40
C TYR A 187 0.04 10.46 -5.68
N LEU A 188 1.23 9.87 -5.82
CA LEU A 188 1.55 9.03 -6.97
C LEU A 188 0.60 7.84 -7.10
N TYR A 189 0.32 7.14 -6.00
CA TYR A 189 -0.68 6.07 -6.00
C TYR A 189 -2.05 6.56 -6.47
N ILE A 190 -2.53 7.68 -5.92
CA ILE A 190 -3.86 8.22 -6.25
C ILE A 190 -3.91 8.57 -7.75
N SER A 191 -2.88 9.22 -8.29
CA SER A 191 -2.78 9.55 -9.71
C SER A 191 -2.76 8.30 -10.60
N ILE A 192 -1.97 7.27 -10.24
CA ILE A 192 -1.93 6.00 -10.95
C ILE A 192 -3.30 5.32 -10.93
N ARG A 193 -3.97 5.27 -9.77
CA ARG A 193 -5.31 4.68 -9.65
C ARG A 193 -6.32 5.38 -10.53
N LYS A 194 -6.28 6.71 -10.61
CA LYS A 194 -7.12 7.49 -11.53
C LYS A 194 -6.87 7.16 -12.99
N TRP A 195 -5.60 6.95 -13.35
CA TRP A 195 -5.24 6.49 -14.68
C TRP A 195 -5.89 5.14 -15.01
N LEU A 196 -5.94 4.23 -14.05
CA LEU A 196 -6.42 2.86 -14.25
C LEU A 196 -7.95 2.68 -14.20
N GLN A 197 -8.75 3.72 -13.90
CA GLN A 197 -10.20 3.57 -13.67
C GLN A 197 -11.03 3.12 -14.90
N ASP A 198 -10.46 3.10 -16.11
CA ASP A 198 -11.20 2.81 -17.35
C ASP A 198 -10.98 1.37 -17.88
N ASP A 199 -10.45 0.45 -17.05
CA ASP A 199 -10.16 -0.94 -17.43
C ASP A 199 -9.32 -1.09 -18.73
N ASP A 200 -8.46 -0.12 -19.00
CA ASP A 200 -7.57 -0.15 -20.16
C ASP A 200 -6.44 -1.17 -19.94
N GLN A 201 -6.55 -2.33 -20.61
CA GLN A 201 -5.55 -3.41 -20.62
C GLN A 201 -4.14 -2.89 -20.99
N SER A 202 -4.04 -1.84 -21.81
CA SER A 202 -2.74 -1.29 -22.22
C SER A 202 -1.99 -0.63 -21.05
N ALA A 203 -2.72 -0.06 -20.08
CA ALA A 203 -2.17 0.59 -18.90
C ALA A 203 -1.53 -0.42 -17.92
N TYR A 204 -2.08 -1.63 -17.81
CA TYR A 204 -1.45 -2.72 -17.05
C TYR A 204 -0.12 -3.16 -17.68
N GLY A 205 -0.04 -3.14 -19.02
CA GLY A 205 1.20 -3.38 -19.76
C GLY A 205 2.31 -2.37 -19.46
N ASP A 206 1.98 -1.09 -19.23
CA ASP A 206 2.94 -0.07 -18.81
C ASP A 206 3.47 -0.33 -17.38
N ILE A 207 2.59 -0.69 -16.45
CA ILE A 207 2.99 -1.04 -15.08
C ILE A 207 3.92 -2.26 -15.10
N SER A 208 3.55 -3.30 -15.84
CA SER A 208 4.39 -4.50 -15.97
C SER A 208 5.77 -4.16 -16.57
N ARG A 209 5.81 -3.32 -17.61
CA ARG A 209 7.07 -2.82 -18.20
C ARG A 209 7.92 -2.08 -17.17
N ALA A 210 7.34 -1.18 -16.38
CA ALA A 210 8.04 -0.45 -15.32
C ALA A 210 8.69 -1.42 -14.32
N ILE A 211 7.92 -2.37 -13.78
CA ILE A 211 8.40 -3.35 -12.80
C ILE A 211 9.56 -4.17 -13.37
N ASN A 212 9.45 -4.63 -14.62
CA ASN A 212 10.47 -5.46 -15.25
C ASN A 212 11.81 -4.73 -15.48
N THR A 213 11.81 -3.40 -15.51
CA THR A 213 13.05 -2.60 -15.61
C THR A 213 13.73 -2.33 -14.29
N ILE A 214 13.01 -2.47 -13.17
CA ILE A 214 13.53 -2.12 -11.84
C ILE A 214 14.19 -3.36 -11.21
N PRO A 215 15.40 -3.20 -10.60
CA PRO A 215 16.04 -4.29 -9.89
C PRO A 215 15.18 -4.83 -8.75
N MET A 216 15.07 -6.17 -8.66
CA MET A 216 14.34 -6.88 -7.60
C MET A 216 14.64 -6.39 -6.17
N PRO A 217 15.90 -6.11 -5.77
CA PRO A 217 16.18 -5.58 -4.43
C PRO A 217 15.44 -4.28 -4.12
N ARG A 218 15.28 -3.41 -5.12
CA ARG A 218 14.58 -2.13 -5.00
C ARG A 218 13.08 -2.32 -4.80
N LEU A 219 12.49 -3.21 -5.60
CA LEU A 219 11.08 -3.60 -5.46
C LEU A 219 10.78 -4.20 -4.07
N MET A 220 11.69 -5.05 -3.57
CA MET A 220 11.57 -5.62 -2.23
C MET A 220 11.79 -4.57 -1.11
N GLY A 221 12.56 -3.52 -1.37
CA GLY A 221 12.70 -2.36 -0.49
C GLY A 221 11.36 -1.71 -0.18
N CYS A 222 10.45 -1.62 -1.16
CA CYS A 222 9.10 -1.09 -0.94
C CYS A 222 8.32 -1.88 0.12
N LEU A 223 8.36 -3.23 0.06
CA LEU A 223 7.72 -4.06 1.07
C LEU A 223 8.29 -3.72 2.45
N LEU A 224 9.62 -3.76 2.61
CA LEU A 224 10.28 -3.45 3.88
C LEU A 224 9.91 -2.07 4.43
N ARG A 225 9.75 -1.07 3.56
CA ARG A 225 9.33 0.27 3.99
C ARG A 225 7.88 0.32 4.44
N ILE A 226 6.96 -0.32 3.70
CA ILE A 226 5.56 -0.45 4.13
C ILE A 226 5.49 -1.17 5.49
N ILE A 227 6.33 -2.19 5.71
CA ILE A 227 6.48 -2.87 7.01
C ILE A 227 6.92 -1.88 8.09
N SER A 228 7.95 -1.08 7.84
CA SER A 228 8.51 -0.14 8.81
C SER A 228 7.50 0.91 9.29
N TYR A 229 6.64 1.44 8.40
CA TYR A 229 5.60 2.41 8.76
C TYR A 229 4.66 1.90 9.86
N VAL A 230 4.38 0.60 9.88
CA VAL A 230 3.53 -0.04 10.89
C VAL A 230 4.30 -0.27 12.19
N GLN A 231 5.59 -0.60 12.09
CA GLN A 231 6.45 -0.89 13.24
C GLN A 231 6.86 0.36 14.02
N GLU A 232 6.98 1.51 13.35
CA GLU A 232 7.36 2.79 13.96
C GLU A 232 6.28 3.38 14.89
N ARG A 233 5.08 2.77 14.95
CA ARG A 233 3.99 3.11 15.89
C ARG A 233 3.67 4.61 15.97
N LEU A 234 3.67 5.30 14.83
CA LEU A 234 3.22 6.68 14.75
C LEU A 234 1.75 6.76 15.18
N VAL A 235 1.42 7.64 16.13
CA VAL A 235 0.04 7.91 16.56
C VAL A 235 -0.28 9.38 16.25
N PRO A 236 -1.29 9.67 15.41
CA PRO A 236 -2.16 8.74 14.70
C PRO A 236 -1.44 8.01 13.54
N LEU A 237 -1.88 6.79 13.24
CA LEU A 237 -1.37 6.04 12.10
C LEU A 237 -1.84 6.68 10.78
N PRO A 238 -0.97 6.82 9.77
CA PRO A 238 -1.36 7.33 8.46
C PRO A 238 -2.09 6.26 7.63
N TRP A 239 -3.30 5.87 8.07
CA TRP A 239 -4.10 4.77 7.51
C TRP A 239 -4.28 4.85 6.00
N ASP A 240 -4.61 6.02 5.46
CA ASP A 240 -4.81 6.19 4.02
C ASP A 240 -3.53 5.90 3.23
N MET A 241 -2.40 6.40 3.71
CA MET A 241 -1.10 6.17 3.06
C MET A 241 -0.72 4.69 3.11
N LEU A 242 -0.91 4.03 4.26
CA LEU A 242 -0.63 2.60 4.41
C LEU A 242 -1.50 1.76 3.47
N ARG A 243 -2.82 1.98 3.49
CA ARG A 243 -3.78 1.30 2.60
C ARG A 243 -3.37 1.47 1.14
N ASN A 244 -3.13 2.71 0.72
CA ASN A 244 -2.82 3.06 -0.65
C ASN A 244 -1.53 2.38 -1.14
N ASN A 245 -0.48 2.42 -0.34
CA ASN A 245 0.78 1.77 -0.68
C ASN A 245 0.67 0.24 -0.69
N MET A 246 -0.15 -0.36 0.18
CA MET A 246 -0.44 -1.79 0.14
C MET A 246 -1.20 -2.20 -1.13
N VAL A 247 -2.24 -1.44 -1.52
CA VAL A 247 -2.98 -1.72 -2.76
C VAL A 247 -2.05 -1.67 -3.97
N MET A 248 -1.16 -0.68 -4.02
CA MET A 248 -0.17 -0.60 -5.10
C MET A 248 0.81 -1.77 -5.07
N PHE A 249 1.34 -2.13 -3.89
CA PHE A 249 2.21 -3.31 -3.75
C PHE A 249 1.53 -4.60 -4.23
N PHE A 250 0.24 -4.77 -3.96
CA PHE A 250 -0.53 -5.92 -4.44
C PHE A 250 -0.76 -5.90 -5.94
N LEU A 251 -0.99 -4.73 -6.54
CA LEU A 251 -1.01 -4.55 -7.99
C LEU A 251 0.34 -4.97 -8.59
N LEU A 252 1.47 -4.57 -7.99
CA LEU A 252 2.78 -5.01 -8.49
C LEU A 252 2.95 -6.54 -8.39
N CYS A 253 2.39 -7.17 -7.35
CA CYS A 253 2.38 -8.63 -7.22
C CYS A 253 1.47 -9.33 -8.24
N SER A 254 0.38 -8.71 -8.70
CA SER A 254 -0.46 -9.30 -9.76
C SER A 254 0.22 -9.21 -11.12
N GLU A 255 0.90 -8.10 -11.40
CA GLU A 255 1.51 -7.83 -12.71
C GLU A 255 2.88 -8.49 -12.92
N ASN A 256 3.53 -8.99 -11.86
CA ASN A 256 4.85 -9.60 -11.95
C ASN A 256 4.99 -10.87 -11.10
N HIS A 257 5.01 -12.03 -11.78
CA HIS A 257 5.11 -13.34 -11.15
C HIS A 257 6.41 -13.51 -10.34
N GLN A 258 7.55 -13.04 -10.86
CA GLN A 258 8.84 -13.17 -10.18
C GLN A 258 8.87 -12.34 -8.90
N PHE A 259 8.33 -11.13 -8.93
CA PHE A 259 8.21 -10.26 -7.77
C PHE A 259 7.25 -10.85 -6.71
N ARG A 260 6.11 -11.39 -7.16
CA ARG A 260 5.18 -12.12 -6.28
C ARG A 260 5.88 -13.28 -5.57
N LEU A 261 6.60 -14.13 -6.31
CA LEU A 261 7.32 -15.27 -5.72
C LEU A 261 8.39 -14.80 -4.73
N ASN A 262 9.18 -13.79 -5.08
CA ASN A 262 10.18 -13.23 -4.16
C ASN A 262 9.54 -12.66 -2.89
N SER A 263 8.41 -11.98 -3.02
CA SER A 263 7.66 -11.45 -1.87
C SER A 263 7.19 -12.57 -0.93
N LEU A 264 6.63 -13.65 -1.48
CA LEU A 264 6.20 -14.83 -0.72
C LEU A 264 7.39 -15.48 0.02
N LEU A 265 8.50 -15.68 -0.69
CA LEU A 265 9.74 -16.23 -0.12
C LEU A 265 10.34 -15.33 0.96
N LYS A 266 10.05 -14.03 0.92
CA LYS A 266 10.46 -13.04 1.92
C LYS A 266 9.40 -12.77 2.98
N HIS A 267 8.56 -13.77 3.28
CA HIS A 267 7.60 -13.77 4.38
C HIS A 267 6.52 -12.67 4.30
N SER A 268 6.09 -12.29 3.10
CA SER A 268 4.96 -11.36 2.94
C SER A 268 3.69 -11.88 3.61
N VAL A 269 3.40 -13.18 3.55
CA VAL A 269 2.22 -13.79 4.17
C VAL A 269 2.22 -13.63 5.70
N PRO A 270 3.28 -14.05 6.44
CA PRO A 270 3.41 -13.76 7.86
C PRO A 270 3.22 -12.28 8.20
N TRP A 271 3.82 -11.38 7.42
CA TRP A 271 3.72 -9.95 7.69
C TRP A 271 2.29 -9.43 7.55
N ILE A 272 1.59 -9.79 6.48
CA ILE A 272 0.20 -9.39 6.28
C ILE A 272 -0.70 -9.92 7.41
N CYS A 273 -0.50 -11.15 7.86
CA CYS A 273 -1.24 -11.68 9.00
C CYS A 273 -0.94 -10.95 10.32
N ARG A 274 0.31 -10.51 10.54
CA ARG A 274 0.68 -9.67 11.69
C ARG A 274 0.07 -8.28 11.60
N LEU A 275 0.00 -7.68 10.40
CA LEU A 275 -0.67 -6.41 10.19
C LEU A 275 -2.16 -6.51 10.54
N ILE A 276 -2.86 -7.54 10.06
CA ILE A 276 -4.26 -7.79 10.40
C ILE A 276 -4.42 -7.90 11.93
N THR A 277 -3.52 -8.64 12.58
CA THR A 277 -3.51 -8.80 14.04
C THR A 277 -3.30 -7.47 14.77
N TYR A 278 -2.41 -6.62 14.25
CA TYR A 278 -2.14 -5.28 14.77
C TYR A 278 -3.36 -4.37 14.63
N VAL A 279 -3.97 -4.30 13.44
CA VAL A 279 -5.17 -3.50 13.16
C VAL A 279 -6.31 -3.90 14.10
N ARG A 280 -6.52 -5.21 14.30
CA ARG A 280 -7.47 -5.73 15.27
C ARG A 280 -7.23 -5.15 16.68
N HIS A 281 -6.02 -5.32 17.20
CA HIS A 281 -5.69 -4.85 18.55
C HIS A 281 -5.77 -3.33 18.69
N TYR A 282 -5.48 -2.60 17.61
CA TYR A 282 -5.65 -1.16 17.55
C TYR A 282 -7.14 -0.78 17.65
N LEU A 283 -8.00 -1.43 16.87
CA LEU A 283 -9.44 -1.17 16.87
C LEU A 283 -10.15 -1.56 18.16
N ASP A 284 -9.66 -2.60 18.85
CA ASP A 284 -10.15 -2.92 20.20
C ASP A 284 -9.86 -1.78 21.19
N LYS A 285 -8.81 -0.98 20.96
CA LYS A 285 -8.39 0.15 21.81
C LYS A 285 -8.98 1.50 21.36
N TYR A 286 -9.12 1.70 20.06
CA TYR A 286 -9.56 2.96 19.42
C TYR A 286 -10.73 2.68 18.46
N PRO A 287 -11.91 2.34 18.98
CA PRO A 287 -13.08 2.00 18.17
C PRO A 287 -13.56 3.17 17.29
N GLU A 288 -13.23 4.42 17.64
CA GLU A 288 -13.54 5.61 16.86
C GLU A 288 -12.82 5.64 15.49
N GLU A 289 -11.71 4.91 15.33
CA GLU A 289 -10.98 4.84 14.05
C GLU A 289 -11.43 3.68 13.16
N MET A 290 -12.52 3.00 13.54
CA MET A 290 -13.01 1.78 12.88
C MET A 290 -13.19 1.93 11.38
N GLU A 291 -13.83 3.01 10.92
CA GLU A 291 -14.08 3.23 9.49
C GLU A 291 -12.79 3.28 8.66
N ARG A 292 -11.74 3.93 9.15
CA ARG A 292 -10.48 4.11 8.43
C ARG A 292 -9.61 2.86 8.50
N ALA A 293 -9.45 2.26 9.67
CA ALA A 293 -8.58 1.11 9.82
C ALA A 293 -9.20 -0.17 9.23
N ALA A 294 -10.55 -0.30 9.24
CA ALA A 294 -11.24 -1.48 8.73
C ALA A 294 -10.91 -1.81 7.27
N GLN A 295 -10.63 -0.79 6.46
CA GLN A 295 -10.30 -0.96 5.03
C GLN A 295 -9.03 -1.78 4.82
N HIS A 296 -8.15 -1.87 5.83
CA HIS A 296 -6.95 -2.69 5.80
C HIS A 296 -7.28 -4.18 5.84
N PHE A 297 -8.40 -4.60 6.42
CA PHE A 297 -8.86 -5.99 6.33
C PHE A 297 -9.18 -6.38 4.89
N THR A 298 -9.96 -5.54 4.19
CA THR A 298 -10.33 -5.78 2.78
C THR A 298 -9.08 -5.95 1.92
N VAL A 299 -8.14 -5.01 2.02
CA VAL A 299 -6.91 -5.01 1.25
C VAL A 299 -6.06 -6.25 1.59
N SER A 300 -5.87 -6.54 2.89
CA SER A 300 -5.08 -7.68 3.35
C SER A 300 -5.66 -9.04 2.95
N PHE A 301 -6.97 -9.24 3.08
CA PHE A 301 -7.63 -10.48 2.67
C PHE A 301 -7.61 -10.66 1.16
N ALA A 302 -7.80 -9.58 0.39
CA ALA A 302 -7.69 -9.60 -1.07
C ALA A 302 -6.30 -10.02 -1.55
N TYR A 303 -5.23 -9.73 -0.79
CA TYR A 303 -3.90 -10.25 -1.08
C TYR A 303 -3.72 -11.71 -0.64
N LEU A 304 -4.14 -12.05 0.58
CA LEU A 304 -3.95 -13.39 1.12
C LEU A 304 -4.68 -14.44 0.27
N ALA A 305 -5.91 -14.17 -0.17
CA ALA A 305 -6.69 -15.11 -0.97
C ALA A 305 -5.90 -15.70 -2.17
N PRO A 306 -5.39 -14.91 -3.12
CA PRO A 306 -4.56 -15.42 -4.20
C PRO A 306 -3.15 -15.87 -3.75
N ALA A 307 -2.54 -15.23 -2.75
CA ALA A 307 -1.22 -15.63 -2.25
C ALA A 307 -1.18 -17.09 -1.76
N LEU A 308 -2.26 -17.52 -1.10
CA LEU A 308 -2.40 -18.84 -0.50
C LEU A 308 -2.72 -19.95 -1.51
N GLU A 309 -3.08 -19.63 -2.74
CA GLU A 309 -3.37 -20.63 -3.79
C GLU A 309 -2.11 -21.36 -4.29
N GLY A 310 -0.95 -20.71 -4.16
CA GLY A 310 0.28 -21.19 -4.81
C GLY A 310 0.88 -22.45 -4.19
N ALA A 311 0.79 -22.61 -2.86
CA ALA A 311 1.39 -23.74 -2.16
C ALA A 311 0.85 -23.89 -0.71
N PRO A 312 0.72 -25.11 -0.16
CA PRO A 312 0.29 -25.34 1.22
C PRO A 312 1.16 -24.65 2.28
N GLU A 313 2.45 -24.44 2.01
CA GLU A 313 3.40 -23.77 2.89
C GLU A 313 2.95 -22.36 3.26
N TRP A 314 2.36 -21.63 2.31
CA TRP A 314 1.82 -20.29 2.56
C TRP A 314 0.62 -20.34 3.50
N ILE A 315 -0.22 -21.36 3.38
CA ILE A 315 -1.37 -21.57 4.27
C ILE A 315 -0.88 -21.85 5.69
N ILE A 316 0.14 -22.71 5.84
CA ILE A 316 0.75 -23.00 7.14
C ILE A 316 1.24 -21.69 7.79
N GLN A 317 2.04 -20.90 7.04
CA GLN A 317 2.55 -19.62 7.52
C GLN A 317 1.42 -18.67 7.96
N ALA A 318 0.33 -18.58 7.18
CA ALA A 318 -0.78 -17.71 7.53
C ALA A 318 -1.50 -18.17 8.82
N VAL A 319 -1.76 -19.47 8.96
CA VAL A 319 -2.44 -20.04 10.12
C VAL A 319 -1.59 -19.90 11.39
N GLU A 320 -0.28 -20.14 11.29
CA GLU A 320 0.67 -19.93 12.40
C GLU A 320 0.76 -18.45 12.81
N ASN A 321 0.57 -17.53 11.86
CA ASN A 321 0.51 -16.08 12.13
C ASN A 321 -0.93 -15.58 12.39
N ARG A 322 -1.77 -16.42 13.01
CA ARG A 322 -3.10 -16.05 13.55
C ARG A 322 -4.18 -15.71 12.52
N LEU A 323 -4.07 -16.12 11.26
CA LEU A 323 -5.11 -15.88 10.25
C LEU A 323 -6.51 -16.31 10.74
N ILE A 324 -6.64 -17.50 11.31
CA ILE A 324 -7.94 -18.04 11.79
C ILE A 324 -8.53 -17.17 12.90
N VAL A 325 -7.71 -16.75 13.87
CA VAL A 325 -8.15 -15.89 14.97
C VAL A 325 -8.57 -14.52 14.45
N SER A 326 -7.86 -13.99 13.45
CA SER A 326 -8.19 -12.72 12.80
C SER A 326 -9.47 -12.79 11.97
N LEU A 327 -9.70 -13.90 11.25
CA LEU A 327 -10.95 -14.16 10.55
C LEU A 327 -12.13 -14.24 11.53
N ALA A 328 -11.95 -14.87 12.68
CA ALA A 328 -13.01 -14.97 13.70
C ALA A 328 -13.36 -13.61 14.29
N TRP A 329 -12.36 -12.79 14.61
CA TRP A 329 -12.59 -11.42 15.04
C TRP A 329 -13.32 -10.61 13.97
N TYR A 330 -12.92 -10.74 12.70
CA TYR A 330 -13.58 -10.08 11.58
C TYR A 330 -15.03 -10.54 11.42
N SER A 331 -15.32 -11.84 11.58
CA SER A 331 -16.69 -12.36 11.54
C SER A 331 -17.55 -11.82 12.69
N ASN A 332 -17.00 -11.74 13.90
CA ASN A 332 -17.73 -11.24 15.08
C ASN A 332 -17.98 -9.72 15.02
N ASN A 333 -17.02 -8.96 14.50
CA ASN A 333 -17.09 -7.49 14.48
C ASN A 333 -17.47 -6.90 13.13
N GLY A 334 -17.63 -7.72 12.09
CA GLY A 334 -17.84 -7.30 10.70
C GLY A 334 -19.04 -6.39 10.49
N HIS A 335 -20.12 -6.60 11.26
CA HIS A 335 -21.32 -5.77 11.26
C HIS A 335 -21.05 -4.31 11.68
N ARG A 336 -19.97 -4.06 12.43
CA ARG A 336 -19.54 -2.71 12.85
C ARG A 336 -18.63 -2.05 11.82
N LEU A 337 -18.11 -2.82 10.86
CA LEU A 337 -17.22 -2.33 9.84
C LEU A 337 -18.08 -1.79 8.68
N SER A 338 -18.09 -0.48 8.50
CA SER A 338 -18.75 0.21 7.36
C SER A 338 -17.98 -0.03 6.05
N LEU A 339 -17.84 -1.29 5.63
CA LEU A 339 -17.11 -1.70 4.44
C LEU A 339 -18.08 -2.07 3.29
N PRO A 340 -17.70 -1.84 2.02
CA PRO A 340 -18.40 -2.45 0.88
C PRO A 340 -18.35 -3.97 1.03
N GLN A 341 -19.46 -4.58 1.45
CA GLN A 341 -19.47 -5.95 1.95
C GLN A 341 -19.12 -6.96 0.83
N ASP A 342 -19.56 -6.73 -0.41
CA ASP A 342 -19.45 -7.71 -1.50
C ASP A 342 -18.00 -8.06 -1.89
N LEU A 343 -17.11 -7.07 -2.00
CA LEU A 343 -15.72 -7.25 -2.41
C LEU A 343 -14.88 -7.98 -1.35
N ASN A 344 -15.10 -7.64 -0.07
CA ASN A 344 -14.38 -8.27 1.02
C ASN A 344 -14.86 -9.73 1.23
N MET A 345 -16.15 -9.96 1.06
CA MET A 345 -16.74 -11.28 1.22
C MET A 345 -16.23 -12.31 0.20
N LEU A 346 -15.86 -11.90 -1.01
CA LEU A 346 -15.27 -12.80 -2.01
C LEU A 346 -13.87 -13.30 -1.59
N ALA A 347 -13.01 -12.40 -1.10
CA ALA A 347 -11.69 -12.76 -0.60
C ALA A 347 -11.79 -13.65 0.65
N VAL A 348 -12.65 -13.28 1.60
CA VAL A 348 -12.91 -14.06 2.82
C VAL A 348 -13.47 -15.45 2.48
N ARG A 349 -14.42 -15.54 1.54
CA ARG A 349 -14.93 -16.81 1.01
C ARG A 349 -13.79 -17.69 0.52
N ARG A 350 -12.91 -17.12 -0.31
CA ARG A 350 -11.80 -17.85 -0.91
C ARG A 350 -10.83 -18.36 0.16
N LEU A 351 -10.54 -17.56 1.18
CA LEU A 351 -9.72 -17.98 2.32
C LEU A 351 -10.33 -19.17 3.06
N PHE A 352 -11.64 -19.17 3.33
CA PHE A 352 -12.30 -20.33 3.95
C PHE A 352 -12.25 -21.58 3.07
N GLU A 353 -12.44 -21.45 1.77
CA GLU A 353 -12.36 -22.57 0.82
C GLU A 353 -10.94 -23.15 0.76
N LEU A 354 -9.92 -22.31 0.77
CA LEU A 354 -8.51 -22.71 0.79
C LEU A 354 -8.15 -23.44 2.09
N LEU A 355 -8.53 -22.87 3.24
CA LEU A 355 -8.32 -23.50 4.55
C LEU A 355 -9.05 -24.84 4.64
N THR A 356 -10.33 -24.87 4.27
CA THR A 356 -11.17 -26.08 4.37
C THR A 356 -10.63 -27.17 3.44
N THR A 357 -10.30 -26.86 2.19
CA THR A 357 -9.78 -27.85 1.24
C THR A 357 -8.43 -28.39 1.68
N ASN A 358 -7.50 -27.51 2.06
CA ASN A 358 -6.11 -27.89 2.34
C ASN A 358 -5.88 -28.52 3.71
N THR A 359 -6.86 -28.56 4.62
CA THR A 359 -6.75 -29.35 5.86
C THR A 359 -6.69 -30.86 5.62
N ILE A 360 -6.74 -31.34 4.37
CA ILE A 360 -6.38 -32.71 3.99
C ILE A 360 -4.89 -32.97 4.24
N TRP A 361 -4.05 -31.94 4.08
CA TRP A 361 -2.62 -32.00 4.37
C TRP A 361 -2.40 -31.90 5.88
N ARG A 362 -1.69 -32.88 6.45
CA ARG A 362 -1.39 -32.93 7.89
C ARG A 362 -0.69 -31.67 8.40
N SER A 363 0.20 -31.12 7.59
CA SER A 363 0.97 -29.91 7.89
C SER A 363 0.07 -28.67 8.00
N VAL A 364 -1.07 -28.64 7.31
CA VAL A 364 -2.09 -27.58 7.42
C VAL A 364 -3.10 -27.90 8.52
N LEU A 365 -3.52 -29.17 8.65
CA LEU A 365 -4.52 -29.62 9.63
C LEU A 365 -4.11 -29.32 11.06
N ARG A 366 -2.86 -29.65 11.43
CA ARG A 366 -2.34 -29.48 12.80
C ARG A 366 -2.38 -28.02 13.27
N PRO A 367 -1.78 -27.04 12.57
CA PRO A 367 -1.86 -25.65 12.99
C PRO A 367 -3.29 -25.12 12.91
N THR A 368 -4.09 -25.53 11.93
CA THR A 368 -5.52 -25.15 11.83
C THR A 368 -6.29 -25.60 13.07
N PHE A 369 -6.15 -26.86 13.48
CA PHE A 369 -6.79 -27.40 14.67
C PHE A 369 -6.38 -26.66 15.94
N ARG A 370 -5.08 -26.38 16.11
CA ARG A 370 -4.57 -25.59 17.26
C ARG A 370 -5.13 -24.17 17.27
N SER A 371 -5.18 -23.51 16.12
CA SER A 371 -5.70 -22.14 16.01
C SER A 371 -7.22 -22.07 16.21
N LEU A 372 -7.99 -23.07 15.78
CA LEU A 372 -9.44 -23.12 16.03
C LEU A 372 -9.78 -23.23 17.52
N ARG A 373 -8.94 -23.85 18.35
CA ARG A 373 -9.11 -23.88 19.82
C ARG A 373 -8.97 -22.51 20.48
N GLN A 374 -8.41 -21.52 19.79
CA GLN A 374 -8.22 -20.16 20.29
C GLN A 374 -9.34 -19.22 19.86
N VAL A 375 -10.33 -19.72 19.11
CA VAL A 375 -11.46 -18.93 18.61
C VAL A 375 -12.63 -19.05 19.55
N ASP A 376 -13.21 -17.92 19.94
CA ASP A 376 -14.55 -17.87 20.51
C ASP A 376 -15.58 -17.95 19.39
N PHE A 377 -16.42 -19.00 19.41
CA PHE A 377 -17.46 -19.27 18.42
C PHE A 377 -18.84 -18.79 18.84
N SER A 378 -18.97 -18.02 19.93
CA SER A 378 -20.24 -17.46 20.41
C SER A 378 -21.03 -16.70 19.32
N PHE A 379 -20.35 -16.15 18.31
CA PHE A 379 -20.97 -15.48 17.16
C PHE A 379 -21.71 -16.43 16.20
N LEU A 380 -21.48 -17.75 16.25
CA LEU A 380 -22.20 -18.73 15.43
C LEU A 380 -23.62 -18.99 15.92
N ASP A 381 -23.89 -18.70 17.20
CA ASP A 381 -25.19 -18.91 17.84
C ASP A 381 -26.08 -17.66 17.73
N ASN A 382 -25.48 -16.50 17.45
CA ASN A 382 -26.14 -15.21 17.28
C ASN A 382 -26.33 -14.87 15.79
N ASP A 383 -27.01 -15.73 15.02
CA ASP A 383 -27.30 -15.46 13.59
C ASP A 383 -28.41 -14.40 13.47
N PRO A 384 -28.12 -13.16 13.04
CA PRO A 384 -29.13 -12.12 12.84
C PRO A 384 -30.00 -12.38 11.60
N GLY A 385 -29.70 -13.41 10.79
CA GLY A 385 -30.49 -13.81 9.62
C GLY A 385 -30.22 -12.98 8.36
N ASP A 386 -29.21 -12.12 8.36
CA ASP A 386 -28.77 -11.44 7.14
C ASP A 386 -27.90 -12.37 6.25
N ARG A 387 -27.97 -12.17 4.94
CA ARG A 387 -27.33 -13.02 3.93
C ARG A 387 -25.81 -13.20 4.13
N ASN A 388 -25.12 -12.18 4.63
CA ASN A 388 -23.66 -12.20 4.77
C ASN A 388 -23.23 -12.89 6.05
N THR A 389 -23.96 -12.68 7.15
CA THR A 389 -23.73 -13.36 8.41
C THR A 389 -24.06 -14.84 8.30
N SER A 390 -25.20 -15.20 7.68
CA SER A 390 -25.56 -16.60 7.41
C SER A 390 -24.50 -17.33 6.56
N PHE A 391 -23.92 -16.64 5.56
CA PHE A 391 -22.83 -17.19 4.76
C PHE A 391 -21.55 -17.44 5.60
N LEU A 392 -21.15 -16.49 6.45
CA LEU A 392 -19.97 -16.66 7.32
C LEU A 392 -20.18 -17.82 8.28
N VAL A 393 -21.38 -17.94 8.86
CA VAL A 393 -21.76 -19.05 9.75
C VAL A 393 -21.62 -20.38 9.02
N GLU A 394 -22.12 -20.50 7.79
CA GLU A 394 -21.96 -21.72 6.97
C GLU A 394 -20.48 -22.06 6.75
N LYS A 395 -19.65 -21.09 6.35
CA LYS A 395 -18.23 -21.32 6.08
C LYS A 395 -17.45 -21.73 7.33
N TRP A 396 -17.78 -21.15 8.48
CA TRP A 396 -17.22 -21.58 9.75
C TRP A 396 -17.62 -23.00 10.12
N LYS A 397 -18.90 -23.36 9.97
CA LYS A 397 -19.39 -24.73 10.19
C LYS A 397 -18.68 -25.74 9.29
N LEU A 398 -18.49 -25.41 8.01
CA LEU A 398 -17.77 -26.26 7.04
C LEU A 398 -16.30 -26.45 7.42
N LEU A 399 -15.58 -25.38 7.75
CA LEU A 399 -14.18 -25.47 8.18
C LEU A 399 -14.04 -26.31 9.45
N ARG A 400 -14.88 -26.07 10.46
CA ARG A 400 -14.85 -26.81 11.73
C ARG A 400 -15.17 -28.29 11.51
N GLY A 401 -16.23 -28.58 10.76
CA GLY A 401 -16.61 -29.94 10.41
C GLY A 401 -15.50 -30.69 9.67
N ALA A 402 -14.88 -30.07 8.68
CA ALA A 402 -13.75 -30.66 7.95
C ALA A 402 -12.56 -30.96 8.86
N VAL A 403 -12.19 -30.02 9.75
CA VAL A 403 -11.08 -30.21 10.68
C VAL A 403 -11.40 -31.30 11.71
N ASP A 404 -12.59 -31.28 12.32
CA ASP A 404 -13.00 -32.27 13.33
C ASP A 404 -13.04 -33.68 12.74
N ILE A 405 -13.63 -33.85 11.55
CA ILE A 405 -13.70 -35.13 10.84
C ILE A 405 -12.29 -35.64 10.53
N ARG A 406 -11.44 -34.80 9.92
CA ARG A 406 -10.08 -35.20 9.52
C ARG A 406 -9.18 -35.47 10.72
N TRP A 407 -9.36 -34.72 11.81
CA TRP A 407 -8.63 -34.96 13.06
C TRP A 407 -9.05 -36.29 13.70
N LYS A 408 -10.35 -36.61 13.73
CA LYS A 408 -10.87 -37.90 14.20
C LYS A 408 -10.33 -39.06 13.38
N PHE A 409 -10.41 -38.99 12.05
CA PHE A 409 -9.83 -40.02 11.17
C PHE A 409 -8.34 -40.22 11.45
N ARG A 410 -7.57 -39.13 11.62
CA ARG A 410 -6.15 -39.23 12.00
C ARG A 410 -5.95 -39.97 13.33
N CYS A 411 -6.77 -39.69 14.34
CA CYS A 411 -6.66 -40.37 15.64
C CYS A 411 -6.97 -41.87 15.50
N ILE A 412 -8.00 -42.24 14.74
CA ILE A 412 -8.36 -43.63 14.43
C ILE A 412 -7.21 -44.33 13.69
N PHE A 413 -6.72 -43.77 12.58
CA PHE A 413 -5.59 -44.34 11.84
C PHE A 413 -4.32 -44.43 12.68
N ARG A 414 -4.06 -43.50 13.61
CA ARG A 414 -2.93 -43.63 14.54
C ARG A 414 -3.10 -44.81 15.49
N GLN A 415 -4.32 -45.03 15.99
CA GLN A 415 -4.65 -46.14 16.89
C GLN A 415 -4.58 -47.49 16.15
N GLU A 416 -5.04 -47.54 14.89
CA GLU A 416 -5.00 -48.75 14.05
C GLU A 416 -3.60 -49.03 13.49
N ALA A 417 -2.80 -48.00 13.17
CA ALA A 417 -1.44 -48.15 12.66
C ALA A 417 -0.38 -48.32 13.77
N TYR A 418 -0.77 -48.34 15.05
CA TYR A 418 0.14 -48.66 16.16
C TYR A 418 0.69 -50.09 16.03
N ASP A 419 0.04 -50.95 15.26
CA ASP A 419 0.53 -52.29 14.93
C ASP A 419 1.55 -52.32 13.77
N VAL A 420 1.81 -51.20 13.07
CA VAL A 420 2.66 -51.19 11.84
C VAL A 420 3.60 -49.96 11.70
N CYS A 421 3.53 -48.92 12.54
CA CYS A 421 4.35 -47.70 12.37
C CYS A 421 5.66 -47.73 13.19
N MET A 422 6.80 -47.91 12.52
CA MET A 422 8.17 -47.99 13.10
C MET A 422 8.86 -46.64 13.44
N ASN A 423 8.18 -45.49 13.35
CA ASN A 423 8.75 -44.20 13.76
C ASN A 423 8.22 -43.78 15.14
N THR A 424 8.65 -44.53 16.15
CA THR A 424 8.57 -44.15 17.57
C THR A 424 9.70 -43.20 17.92
N GLU A 425 9.58 -41.93 17.57
CA GLU A 425 10.26 -40.87 18.32
C GLU A 425 9.29 -39.70 18.53
N THR A 426 8.88 -39.55 19.80
CA THR A 426 8.51 -38.31 20.52
C THR A 426 7.54 -37.34 19.82
N GLU A 427 6.29 -37.14 20.25
CA GLU A 427 5.87 -36.73 21.59
C GLU A 427 4.60 -37.51 22.03
N MET A 428 4.74 -38.23 23.16
CA MET A 428 3.61 -38.59 24.01
C MET A 428 3.24 -37.35 24.84
N GLY A 429 2.18 -36.67 24.45
CA GLY A 429 1.60 -35.58 25.21
C GLY A 429 0.36 -35.05 24.49
N GLU A 430 -0.79 -35.17 25.14
CA GLU A 430 -2.13 -34.83 24.65
C GLU A 430 -2.78 -35.85 23.69
N CYS A 431 -3.06 -37.03 24.25
CA CYS A 431 -4.16 -37.87 23.81
C CYS A 431 -5.49 -37.32 24.36
N CYS A 432 -6.46 -37.21 23.45
CA CYS A 432 -7.90 -37.40 23.65
C CYS A 432 -8.52 -36.96 24.99
N ASP A 433 -9.05 -35.73 25.06
CA ASP A 433 -10.16 -35.46 25.98
C ASP A 433 -11.48 -35.87 25.29
N VAL A 434 -11.82 -37.15 25.44
CA VAL A 434 -13.22 -37.57 25.49
C VAL A 434 -13.64 -37.40 26.95
N ARG A 435 -14.28 -36.28 27.27
CA ARG A 435 -14.80 -36.02 28.63
C ARG A 435 -15.90 -37.03 28.96
N VAL A 436 -15.66 -37.83 30.00
CA VAL A 436 -16.70 -38.29 30.92
C VAL A 436 -16.47 -37.55 32.24
N VAL A 437 -17.57 -37.07 32.79
CA VAL A 437 -17.75 -36.13 33.92
C VAL A 437 -17.17 -36.66 35.24
N ASP A 438 -16.40 -35.87 36.00
CA ASP A 438 -16.79 -35.29 37.32
C ASP A 438 -15.62 -34.60 38.09
N GLN A 439 -15.97 -33.45 38.70
CA GLN A 439 -15.48 -32.80 39.94
C GLN A 439 -14.00 -32.87 40.37
N ASN A 440 -13.28 -31.72 40.33
CA ASN A 440 -12.85 -30.95 41.52
C ASN A 440 -11.86 -29.80 41.20
N PHE A 441 -11.89 -28.82 42.09
CA PHE A 441 -11.32 -27.47 42.06
C PHE A 441 -9.77 -27.35 42.19
N ALA A 442 -9.29 -26.20 41.68
CA ALA A 442 -8.21 -25.32 42.20
C ALA A 442 -6.81 -25.30 41.52
N PRO A 443 -6.14 -24.12 41.49
CA PRO A 443 -5.28 -23.66 40.39
C PRO A 443 -3.78 -23.72 40.71
N ARG A 444 -2.92 -23.71 39.67
CA ARG A 444 -1.48 -23.41 39.85
C ARG A 444 -0.92 -22.46 38.78
N HIS A 445 -0.24 -21.47 39.33
CA HIS A 445 0.50 -20.33 38.77
C HIS A 445 1.36 -20.54 37.52
N ALA A 446 1.30 -19.49 36.69
CA ALA A 446 2.32 -18.88 35.85
C ALA A 446 3.78 -19.35 35.99
N LYS A 447 4.41 -19.61 34.83
CA LYS A 447 5.81 -19.23 34.55
C LYS A 447 5.91 -18.70 33.13
N GLY A 448 6.44 -17.49 33.00
CA GLY A 448 6.67 -16.80 31.75
C GLY A 448 7.77 -17.46 30.92
N ILE A 449 7.63 -17.34 29.60
CA ILE A 449 8.69 -17.60 28.64
C ILE A 449 8.78 -16.34 27.78
N GLN A 450 9.84 -15.58 28.03
CA GLN A 450 10.38 -14.59 27.10
C GLN A 450 10.87 -15.33 25.86
N THR A 451 10.39 -14.95 24.68
CA THR A 451 11.02 -15.29 23.41
C THR A 451 11.97 -14.15 23.00
N PRO A 452 13.20 -14.44 22.54
CA PRO A 452 14.14 -13.43 22.12
C PRO A 452 13.73 -12.84 20.76
N ILE A 453 13.70 -11.51 20.71
CA ILE A 453 13.68 -10.70 19.51
C ILE A 453 15.16 -10.46 19.17
N GLU A 454 15.71 -11.18 18.21
CA GLU A 454 17.01 -10.89 17.60
C GLU A 454 17.15 -11.82 16.40
N ASP A 455 16.71 -11.35 15.22
CA ASP A 455 17.12 -11.83 13.89
C ASP A 455 16.50 -10.95 12.80
N PHE A 456 16.64 -9.63 12.94
CA PHE A 456 16.40 -8.66 11.87
C PHE A 456 17.19 -7.38 12.18
N VAL A 457 18.48 -7.40 11.87
CA VAL A 457 19.32 -6.20 11.68
C VAL A 457 20.01 -6.33 10.34
#